data_AF-D5AVR1-F1
#
_entry.id   AF-D5AVR1-F1
#
_cell.length_a   1.000
_cell.length_b   1.000
_cell.length_c   1.000
_cell.angle_alpha   90.00
_cell.angle_beta   90.00
_cell.angle_gamma   90.00
#
_symmetry.space_group_name_H-M   'P 1'
#
loop_
_entity.id
_entity.type
_entity.pdbx_description
1 polymer ?
#
loop_
_entity_poly.entity_id
_entity_poly.type
_entity_poly.pdbx_seq_one_letter_code
_entity_poly.pdbx_strand_id
1 'polypeptide(L)'
;MLGFHDSTRAIDERNEARMNFRTKPRIKAAIQQAAALSGVDDSVFTMNAAYQAALATIAAHERTMLQPVDHDAFFAALDAPAAPTDTLRAAFRRHGKTVVSQ
;
A
#
# COMPACT_ATOMS: atom_id res chain seq x y z
N MET A 1 -16.53 22.56 5.74
CA MET A 1 -15.72 22.47 4.51
C MET A 1 -14.59 21.50 4.81
N LEU A 2 -14.57 20.30 4.22
CA LEU A 2 -13.47 19.35 4.42
C LEU A 2 -12.22 19.95 3.79
N GLY A 3 -11.19 20.24 4.58
CA GLY A 3 -9.94 20.80 4.07
C GLY A 3 -9.24 19.81 3.15
N PHE A 4 -8.71 20.27 2.02
CA PHE A 4 -7.87 19.45 1.16
C PHE A 4 -6.53 19.19 1.86
N HIS A 5 -6.26 17.92 2.18
CA HIS A 5 -4.97 17.50 2.73
C HIS A 5 -4.01 17.14 1.60
N ASP A 6 -3.05 18.02 1.32
CA ASP A 6 -2.02 17.81 0.31
C ASP A 6 -0.81 17.09 0.93
N SER A 7 -0.77 15.78 0.80
CA SER A 7 0.32 14.96 1.34
C SER A 7 1.61 15.07 0.51
N THR A 8 1.54 15.64 -0.69
CA THR A 8 2.72 15.78 -1.55
C THR A 8 3.64 16.91 -1.09
N ARG A 9 3.09 17.93 -0.41
CA ARG A 9 3.86 19.04 0.17
C ARG A 9 4.81 18.63 1.28
N ALA A 10 4.59 17.48 1.90
CA ALA A 10 5.48 16.96 2.94
C ALA A 10 6.79 16.40 2.38
N ILE A 11 6.87 16.20 1.05
CA ILE A 11 8.05 15.69 0.38
C ILE A 11 8.96 16.86 0.01
N ASP A 12 10.05 17.02 0.75
CA ASP A 12 11.04 18.07 0.55
C ASP A 12 12.09 17.63 -0.49
N GLU A 13 11.66 17.50 -1.74
CA GLU A 13 12.52 17.17 -2.87
C GLU A 13 12.20 18.04 -4.10
N ARG A 14 13.17 18.16 -5.01
CA ARG A 14 12.99 18.94 -6.23
C ARG A 14 12.11 18.19 -7.23
N ASN A 15 11.14 18.89 -7.82
CA ASN A 15 10.29 18.35 -8.89
C ASN A 15 11.06 18.14 -10.19
N GLU A 16 11.72 16.99 -10.35
CA GLU A 16 12.52 16.64 -11.54
C GLU A 16 11.83 15.62 -12.45
N ALA A 17 10.97 14.76 -11.90
CA ALA A 17 10.25 13.73 -12.64
C ALA A 17 8.94 14.25 -13.27
N ARG A 18 8.56 13.69 -14.43
CA ARG A 18 7.30 14.02 -15.12
C ARG A 18 6.46 12.78 -15.34
N MET A 19 5.15 12.92 -15.17
CA MET A 19 4.16 11.89 -15.44
C MET A 19 3.06 12.46 -16.34
N ASN A 20 2.90 11.89 -17.54
CA ASN A 20 1.95 12.38 -18.56
C ASN A 20 0.85 11.35 -18.80
N PHE A 21 -0.41 11.80 -18.78
CA PHE A 21 -1.57 10.96 -19.04
C PHE A 21 -2.44 11.51 -20.16
N ARG A 22 -2.93 10.62 -21.01
CA ARG A 22 -4.06 10.90 -21.90
C ARG A 22 -5.33 10.39 -21.23
N THR A 23 -6.36 11.23 -21.18
CA THR A 23 -7.63 10.89 -20.54
C THR A 23 -8.80 11.26 -21.44
N LYS A 24 -9.97 10.65 -21.18
CA LYS A 24 -11.21 11.01 -21.86
C LYS A 24 -11.72 12.36 -21.31
N PRO A 25 -12.41 13.18 -22.13
CA PRO A 25 -12.91 14.49 -21.69
C PRO A 25 -13.74 14.45 -20.40
N ARG A 26 -14.60 13.43 -20.23
CA ARG A 26 -15.42 13.24 -19.02
C ARG A 26 -14.57 13.04 -17.76
N ILE A 27 -13.44 12.36 -17.87
CA ILE A 27 -12.51 12.15 -16.73
C ILE A 27 -11.85 13.47 -16.37
N LYS A 28 -11.36 14.21 -17.38
CA LYS A 28 -10.76 15.54 -17.18
C LYS A 28 -11.73 16.49 -16.48
N ALA A 29 -12.99 16.56 -16.93
CA ALA A 29 -14.00 17.43 -16.34
C ALA A 29 -14.29 17.08 -14.87
N ALA A 30 -14.34 15.79 -14.52
CA ALA A 30 -14.55 15.36 -13.14
C ALA A 30 -13.37 15.76 -12.22
N ILE A 31 -12.13 15.58 -12.69
CA ILE A 31 -10.92 16.00 -11.96
C ILE A 31 -10.95 17.52 -11.73
N GLN A 32 -11.25 18.30 -12.76
CA GLN A 32 -11.34 19.76 -12.68
C GLN A 32 -12.39 20.22 -11.68
N GLN A 33 -13.56 19.61 -11.69
CA GLN A 33 -14.61 19.90 -10.72
C GLN A 33 -14.16 19.58 -9.29
N ALA A 34 -13.53 18.43 -9.07
CA ALA A 34 -13.05 18.03 -7.75
C ALA A 34 -11.91 18.92 -7.23
N ALA A 35 -11.00 19.34 -8.11
CA ALA A 35 -9.93 20.28 -7.80
C ALA A 35 -10.51 21.64 -7.40
N ALA A 36 -11.47 22.17 -8.15
CA ALA A 36 -12.17 23.42 -7.84
C ALA A 36 -12.91 23.36 -6.49
N LEU A 37 -13.62 22.26 -6.21
CA LEU A 37 -14.27 22.04 -4.90
C LEU A 37 -13.27 21.96 -3.75
N SER A 38 -12.05 21.50 -4.03
CA SER A 38 -10.96 21.38 -3.06
C SER A 38 -10.12 22.66 -2.92
N GLY A 39 -10.35 23.67 -3.77
CA GLY A 39 -9.60 24.93 -3.76
C GLY A 39 -8.15 24.79 -4.25
N VAL A 40 -7.86 23.79 -5.09
CA VAL A 40 -6.52 23.52 -5.65
C VAL A 40 -6.58 23.38 -7.16
N ASP A 41 -5.42 23.41 -7.82
CA ASP A 41 -5.34 23.16 -9.26
C ASP A 41 -5.42 21.66 -9.63
N ASP A 42 -5.70 21.40 -10.90
CA ASP A 42 -5.84 20.05 -11.46
C ASP A 42 -4.62 19.16 -11.19
N SER A 43 -3.41 19.73 -11.27
CA SER A 43 -2.16 18.98 -11.10
C SER A 43 -1.96 18.60 -9.64
N VAL A 44 -2.13 19.53 -8.71
CA VAL A 44 -2.06 19.30 -7.26
C VAL A 44 -3.09 18.26 -6.83
N PHE A 45 -4.33 18.41 -7.29
CA PHE A 45 -5.38 17.43 -7.00
C PHE A 45 -5.00 16.03 -7.51
N THR A 46 -4.55 15.94 -8.76
CA THR A 46 -4.22 14.67 -9.40
C THR A 46 -3.01 14.01 -8.76
N MET A 47 -1.94 14.76 -8.48
CA MET A 47 -0.73 14.24 -7.85
C MET A 47 -1.02 13.73 -6.45
N ASN A 48 -1.76 14.48 -5.64
CA ASN A 48 -2.12 14.06 -4.29
C ASN A 48 -3.01 12.81 -4.31
N ALA A 49 -4.04 12.77 -5.17
CA ALA A 49 -4.90 11.61 -5.30
C ALA A 49 -4.13 10.35 -5.75
N ALA A 50 -3.25 10.49 -6.74
CA ALA A 50 -2.42 9.39 -7.22
C ALA A 50 -1.45 8.89 -6.14
N TYR A 51 -0.80 9.81 -5.41
CA TYR A 51 0.13 9.47 -4.35
C TYR A 51 -0.55 8.75 -3.18
N GLN A 52 -1.72 9.23 -2.74
CA GLN A 52 -2.51 8.56 -1.70
C GLN A 52 -2.94 7.16 -2.12
N ALA A 53 -3.41 6.98 -3.36
CA ALA A 53 -3.78 5.67 -3.87
C ALA A 53 -2.58 4.72 -3.95
N ALA A 54 -1.41 5.22 -4.33
CA ALA A 54 -0.18 4.45 -4.36
C ALA A 54 0.23 3.99 -2.94
N LEU A 55 0.26 4.90 -1.96
CA LEU A 55 0.57 4.56 -0.58
C LEU A 55 -0.40 3.54 0.02
N ALA A 56 -1.70 3.68 -0.25
CA ALA A 56 -2.71 2.72 0.20
C ALA A 56 -2.51 1.34 -0.44
N THR A 57 -2.18 1.30 -1.73
CA THR A 57 -1.93 0.04 -2.46
C THR A 57 -0.69 -0.67 -1.94
N ILE A 58 0.41 0.06 -1.70
CA ILE A 58 1.64 -0.48 -1.12
C ILE A 58 1.36 -1.01 0.28
N ALA A 59 0.72 -0.20 1.14
CA ALA A 59 0.40 -0.61 2.50
C ALA A 59 -0.49 -1.86 2.56
N ALA A 60 -1.46 -1.99 1.64
CA ALA A 60 -2.32 -3.17 1.57
C ALA A 60 -1.57 -4.46 1.19
N HIS A 61 -0.46 -4.35 0.47
CA HIS A 61 0.37 -5.51 0.10
C HIS A 61 1.44 -5.82 1.16
N GLU A 62 1.99 -4.80 1.81
CA GLU A 62 3.12 -4.96 2.73
C GLU A 62 2.72 -5.12 4.19
N ARG A 63 1.48 -4.74 4.56
CA ARG A 63 1.00 -4.83 5.94
C ARG A 63 -0.09 -5.87 6.08
N THR A 64 0.16 -6.85 6.93
CA THR A 64 -0.89 -7.75 7.43
C THR A 64 -1.58 -7.10 8.61
N MET A 65 -2.87 -6.81 8.48
CA MET A 65 -3.68 -6.30 9.59
C MET A 65 -4.24 -7.48 10.39
N LEU A 66 -3.87 -7.56 11.66
CA LEU A 66 -4.42 -8.53 12.60
C LEU A 66 -5.81 -8.07 13.04
N GLN A 67 -6.83 -8.92 12.88
CA GLN A 67 -8.16 -8.59 13.39
C GLN A 67 -8.16 -8.67 14.93
N PRO A 68 -8.97 -7.88 15.63
CA PRO A 68 -9.01 -7.91 17.10
C PRO A 68 -9.30 -9.30 17.68
N VAL A 69 -10.08 -10.12 16.99
CA VAL A 69 -10.38 -11.51 17.38
C VAL A 69 -9.18 -12.43 17.33
N ASP A 70 -8.20 -12.13 16.46
CA ASP A 70 -6.99 -12.95 16.27
C ASP A 70 -5.83 -12.47 17.16
N HIS A 71 -6.00 -11.34 17.86
CA HIS A 71 -4.97 -10.68 18.64
C HIS A 71 -4.32 -11.63 19.66
N ASP A 72 -5.13 -12.17 20.56
CA ASP A 72 -4.64 -12.97 21.68
C ASP A 72 -3.98 -14.27 21.21
N ALA A 73 -4.58 -14.93 20.20
CA ALA A 73 -4.02 -16.17 19.64
C ALA A 73 -2.67 -15.94 18.95
N PHE A 74 -2.54 -14.84 18.20
CA PHE A 74 -1.29 -14.50 17.51
C PHE A 74 -0.18 -14.16 18.50
N PHE A 75 -0.44 -13.31 19.50
CA PHE A 75 0.58 -12.95 20.49
C PHE A 75 0.94 -14.10 21.42
N ALA A 76 -0.03 -14.93 21.83
CA ALA A 76 0.26 -16.15 22.61
C ALA A 76 1.20 -17.11 21.85
N ALA A 77 1.05 -17.21 20.52
CA ALA A 77 1.94 -18.03 19.69
C ALA A 77 3.37 -17.46 19.58
N LEU A 78 3.54 -16.14 19.73
CA LEU A 78 4.86 -15.50 19.80
C LEU A 78 5.52 -15.69 21.17
N ASP A 79 4.74 -15.56 22.25
CA ASP A 79 5.23 -15.70 23.62
C ASP A 79 5.59 -17.15 23.97
N ALA A 80 4.84 -18.11 23.43
CA ALA A 80 5.07 -19.54 23.60
C ALA A 80 5.14 -20.27 22.24
N PRO A 81 6.27 -20.14 21.51
CA PRO A 81 6.41 -20.78 20.20
C PRO A 81 6.31 -22.30 20.30
N ALA A 82 5.37 -22.88 19.55
CA ALA A 82 5.22 -24.33 19.49
C ALA A 82 6.40 -24.96 18.71
N ALA A 83 6.80 -26.16 19.12
CA ALA A 83 7.76 -26.94 18.35
C ALA A 83 7.17 -27.27 16.95
N PRO A 84 7.99 -27.32 15.88
CA PRO A 84 7.52 -27.70 14.56
C PRO A 84 6.77 -29.04 14.57
N THR A 85 5.78 -29.21 13.71
CA THR A 85 5.10 -30.51 13.55
C THR A 85 5.97 -31.48 12.74
N ASP A 86 5.70 -32.79 12.82
CA ASP A 86 6.40 -33.78 11.99
C ASP A 86 6.19 -33.56 10.49
N THR A 87 4.99 -33.09 10.11
CA THR A 87 4.67 -32.73 8.73
C THR A 87 5.49 -31.53 8.26
N LEU A 88 5.66 -30.50 9.09
CA LEU A 88 6.51 -29.34 8.78
C LEU A 88 7.99 -29.74 8.68
N ARG A 89 8.49 -30.55 9.61
CA ARG A 89 9.86 -31.11 9.55
C ARG A 89 10.10 -31.90 8.27
N ALA A 90 9.15 -32.73 7.86
CA ALA A 90 9.25 -33.53 6.63
C ALA A 90 9.24 -32.64 5.37
N ALA A 91 8.36 -31.63 5.31
CA ALA A 91 8.32 -30.67 4.21
C ALA A 91 9.63 -29.88 4.08
N PHE A 92 10.21 -29.44 5.20
CA PHE A 92 11.49 -28.73 5.21
C PHE A 92 12.64 -29.60 4.67
N ARG A 93 12.73 -30.86 5.11
CA ARG A 93 13.72 -31.83 4.56
C ARG A 93 13.55 -32.06 3.05
N ARG A 94 12.30 -32.13 2.57
CA ARG A 94 12.01 -32.27 1.13
C ARG A 94 12.50 -31.05 0.35
N HIS A 95 12.19 -29.85 0.82
CA HIS A 95 12.60 -28.61 0.17
C HIS A 95 14.12 -28.51 0.01
N GLY A 96 14.90 -28.85 1.05
CA GLY A 96 16.37 -28.85 0.97
C GLY A 96 16.93 -29.78 -0.11
N LYS A 97 16.28 -30.92 -0.39
CA LYS A 97 16.69 -31.83 -1.47
C LYS A 97 16.35 -31.30 -2.87
N THR A 98 15.30 -30.48 -2.98
CA THR A 98 14.86 -29.91 -4.26
C THR A 98 15.65 -28.66 -4.62
N VAL A 99 16.02 -27.82 -3.65
CA VAL A 99 16.75 -26.55 -3.90
C VAL A 99 18.24 -26.77 -4.16
N VAL A 100 18.85 -27.79 -3.56
CA VAL A 100 20.29 -28.12 -3.79
C VAL A 100 20.51 -28.92 -5.09
N SER A 101 19.43 -29.35 -5.75
CA SER A 101 19.47 -30.13 -6.99
C SER A 101 19.20 -29.31 -8.26
N GLN A 102 19.23 -27.98 -8.19
CA GLN A 102 19.14 -27.08 -9.35
C GLN A 102 20.42 -26.28 -9.55
#